data_AF-A0A3N4K3H5-F1
#
_entry.id   AF-A0A3N4K3H5-F1
#
_cell.length_a   1.000
_cell.length_b   1.000
_cell.length_c   1.000
_cell.angle_alpha   90.00
_cell.angle_beta   90.00
_cell.angle_gamma   90.00
#
_symmetry.space_group_name_H-M   'P 1'
#
loop_
_entity.id
_entity.type
_entity.pdbx_description
1 polymer ?
#
loop_
_entity_poly.entity_id
_entity_poly.type
_entity_poly.pdbx_seq_one_letter_code
_entity_poly.pdbx_strand_id
1 'polypeptide(L)'
;MSATDDPFACRLSFTRLLSRLNASAGASKQCAQFALRNRELDEDLFSVILEQLQSEEITMNTRVNMLYFIEVLCEHSVKADYSGYTNMIQRDILQVVDAVVPNDSEGAANVGTVRKVIQNLRSKGFVNERSMDEVTALLAEKERGHRESIASPAESVYDDDDEEPGNEGRNPKRKFDDSIIQQRMEEDRERHKRLRENIWAIPVPEDGLPNPEFEKSWDQVSDLNEDDYEIMREENQILAASIV
;
A
#
# COMPACT_ATOMS: atom_id res chain seq x y z
N MET A 1 8.98 21.45 -27.47
CA MET A 1 9.55 20.29 -28.18
C MET A 1 10.38 19.54 -27.16
N SER A 2 9.78 18.58 -26.46
CA SER A 2 10.51 17.73 -25.51
C SER A 2 11.40 16.82 -26.34
N ALA A 3 12.70 16.79 -26.07
CA ALA A 3 13.53 15.70 -26.55
C ALA A 3 12.90 14.41 -26.01
N THR A 4 12.39 13.56 -26.89
CA THR A 4 12.01 12.20 -26.55
C THR A 4 13.28 11.51 -26.11
N ASP A 5 13.43 11.30 -24.81
CA ASP A 5 14.54 10.52 -24.23
C ASP A 5 14.55 9.14 -24.94
N ASP A 6 15.73 8.68 -25.34
CA ASP A 6 15.91 7.39 -26.04
C ASP A 6 15.20 6.24 -25.29
N PRO A 7 14.43 5.36 -25.97
CA PRO A 7 13.63 4.33 -25.30
C PRO A 7 14.43 3.44 -24.34
N PHE A 8 15.65 3.07 -24.70
CA PHE A 8 16.50 2.25 -23.83
C PHE A 8 16.94 3.02 -22.57
N ALA A 9 17.34 4.29 -22.72
CA ALA A 9 17.67 5.16 -21.60
C ALA A 9 16.47 5.38 -20.67
N CYS A 10 15.27 5.52 -21.24
CA CYS A 10 14.01 5.60 -20.49
C CYS A 10 13.75 4.35 -19.66
N ARG A 11 13.84 3.14 -20.26
CA ARG A 11 13.69 1.87 -19.52
C ARG A 11 14.65 1.76 -18.36
N LEU A 12 15.94 2.01 -18.60
CA LEU A 12 16.97 1.86 -17.59
C LEU A 12 16.76 2.85 -16.44
N SER A 13 16.36 4.08 -16.76
CA SER A 13 16.05 5.10 -15.75
C SER A 13 14.83 4.70 -14.93
N PHE A 14 13.77 4.22 -15.58
CA PHE A 14 12.55 3.82 -14.90
C PHE A 14 12.73 2.58 -14.02
N THR A 15 13.49 1.59 -14.50
CA THR A 15 13.92 0.41 -13.73
C THR A 15 14.61 0.82 -12.43
N ARG A 16 15.53 1.80 -12.49
CA ARG A 16 16.22 2.32 -11.30
C ARG A 16 15.31 3.10 -10.35
N LEU A 17 14.28 3.77 -10.87
CA LEU A 17 13.29 4.45 -10.05
C LEU A 17 12.40 3.44 -9.30
N LEU A 18 11.91 2.42 -10.00
CA LEU A 18 11.05 1.37 -9.42
C LEU A 18 11.78 0.52 -8.38
N SER A 19 13.04 0.12 -8.64
CA SER A 19 13.84 -0.65 -7.68
C SER A 19 14.15 0.10 -6.38
N ARG A 20 14.07 1.43 -6.37
CA ARG A 20 14.29 2.29 -5.19
C ARG A 20 13.00 2.76 -4.53
N LEU A 21 11.85 2.25 -5.00
CA LEU A 21 10.55 2.71 -4.56
C LEU A 21 10.29 2.23 -3.13
N ASN A 22 10.03 3.19 -2.26
CA ASN A 22 9.73 2.99 -0.84
C ASN A 22 8.33 3.51 -0.53
N ALA A 23 7.89 3.42 0.73
CA ALA A 23 6.57 3.90 1.10
C ALA A 23 6.36 5.40 0.80
N SER A 24 7.39 6.24 0.63
CA SER A 24 7.27 7.70 0.40
C SER A 24 6.29 8.10 -0.70
N ALA A 25 5.38 9.04 -0.36
CA ALA A 25 4.50 9.69 -1.33
C ALA A 25 5.31 10.42 -2.42
N GLY A 26 6.45 11.01 -2.05
CA GLY A 26 7.35 11.69 -2.98
C GLY A 26 7.96 10.72 -4.00
N ALA A 27 8.37 9.52 -3.56
CA ALA A 27 8.94 8.49 -4.44
C ALA A 27 7.92 8.02 -5.48
N SER A 28 6.69 7.70 -5.03
CA SER A 28 5.60 7.29 -5.93
C SER A 28 5.22 8.40 -6.92
N LYS A 29 5.10 9.65 -6.44
CA LYS A 29 4.78 10.80 -7.29
C LYS A 29 5.84 11.06 -8.35
N GLN A 30 7.12 10.96 -7.98
CA GLN A 30 8.23 11.14 -8.92
C GLN A 30 8.20 10.07 -10.02
N CYS A 31 7.93 8.80 -9.66
CA CYS A 31 7.81 7.72 -10.64
C CYS A 31 6.62 7.94 -11.59
N ALA A 32 5.46 8.37 -11.06
CA ALA A 32 4.28 8.64 -11.88
C ALA A 32 4.51 9.82 -12.85
N GLN A 33 5.16 10.88 -12.38
CA GLN A 33 5.55 12.01 -13.23
C GLN A 33 6.55 11.61 -14.31
N PHE A 34 7.51 10.73 -13.99
CA PHE A 34 8.44 10.20 -14.99
C PHE A 34 7.71 9.42 -16.08
N ALA A 35 6.78 8.54 -15.69
CA ALA A 35 5.99 7.74 -16.62
C ALA A 35 5.15 8.63 -17.55
N LEU A 36 4.42 9.61 -16.99
CA LEU A 36 3.56 10.50 -17.77
C LEU A 36 4.33 11.47 -18.67
N ARG A 37 5.51 11.92 -18.26
CA ARG A 37 6.40 12.72 -19.11
C ARG A 37 6.80 11.96 -20.37
N ASN A 38 6.92 10.64 -20.27
CA ASN A 38 7.34 9.74 -21.33
C ASN A 38 6.19 8.82 -21.80
N ARG A 39 4.93 9.31 -21.75
CA ARG A 39 3.73 8.53 -22.10
C ARG A 39 3.69 8.00 -23.53
N GLU A 40 4.56 8.48 -24.42
CA GLU A 40 4.71 7.93 -25.78
C GLU A 40 5.37 6.53 -25.78
N LEU A 41 6.01 6.16 -24.66
CA LEU A 41 6.63 4.87 -24.39
C LEU A 41 5.86 4.10 -23.31
N ASP A 42 4.57 4.40 -23.16
CA ASP A 42 3.69 3.85 -22.12
C ASP A 42 3.71 2.32 -22.03
N GLU A 43 3.56 1.60 -23.15
CA GLU A 43 3.57 0.13 -23.21
C GLU A 43 4.92 -0.47 -22.78
N ASP A 44 6.03 0.17 -23.16
CA ASP A 44 7.37 -0.28 -22.81
C ASP A 44 7.68 0.01 -21.33
N LEU A 45 7.31 1.19 -20.83
CA LEU A 45 7.41 1.53 -19.41
C LEU A 45 6.49 0.64 -18.56
N PHE A 46 5.30 0.30 -19.05
CA PHE A 46 4.41 -0.64 -18.38
C PHE A 46 4.99 -2.05 -18.32
N SER A 47 5.62 -2.49 -19.40
CA SER A 47 6.37 -3.76 -19.42
C SER A 47 7.47 -3.77 -18.36
N VAL A 48 8.19 -2.65 -18.17
CA VAL A 48 9.16 -2.50 -17.07
C VAL A 48 8.51 -2.67 -15.69
N ILE A 49 7.28 -2.15 -15.47
CA ILE A 49 6.57 -2.35 -14.19
C ILE A 49 6.32 -3.84 -13.94
N LEU A 50 5.82 -4.57 -14.94
CA LEU A 50 5.54 -6.00 -14.83
C LEU A 50 6.83 -6.81 -14.63
N GLU A 51 7.88 -6.52 -15.40
CA GLU A 51 9.20 -7.15 -15.26
C GLU A 51 9.77 -6.95 -13.85
N GLN A 52 9.71 -5.73 -13.31
CA GLN A 52 10.21 -5.43 -11.96
C GLN A 52 9.35 -6.10 -10.88
N LEU A 53 8.03 -6.18 -11.06
CA LEU A 53 7.15 -6.92 -10.14
C LEU A 53 7.46 -8.42 -10.13
N GLN A 54 7.89 -8.98 -11.26
CA GLN A 54 8.19 -10.41 -11.40
C GLN A 54 9.64 -10.77 -11.08
N SER A 55 10.55 -9.80 -11.09
CA SER A 55 11.98 -10.01 -10.84
C SER A 55 12.28 -10.54 -9.44
N GLU A 56 13.03 -11.64 -9.35
CA GLU A 56 13.49 -12.25 -8.10
C GLU A 56 14.42 -11.34 -7.29
N GLU A 57 15.06 -10.36 -7.93
CA GLU A 57 15.94 -9.39 -7.25
C GLU A 57 15.15 -8.35 -6.44
N ILE A 58 13.85 -8.18 -6.74
CA ILE A 58 13.00 -7.18 -6.10
C ILE A 58 12.30 -7.80 -4.89
N THR A 59 12.57 -7.21 -3.71
CA THR A 59 11.99 -7.64 -2.44
C THR A 59 10.47 -7.56 -2.45
N MET A 60 9.79 -8.42 -1.70
CA MET A 60 8.32 -8.39 -1.58
C MET A 60 7.78 -7.07 -1.07
N ASN A 61 8.52 -6.40 -0.19
CA ASN A 61 8.12 -5.09 0.31
C ASN A 61 8.22 -4.02 -0.79
N THR A 62 9.25 -4.05 -1.65
CA THR A 62 9.33 -3.20 -2.83
C THR A 62 8.20 -3.50 -3.83
N ARG A 63 7.80 -4.78 -4.00
CA ARG A 63 6.63 -5.13 -4.84
C ARG A 63 5.34 -4.53 -4.28
N VAL A 64 5.14 -4.55 -2.97
CA VAL A 64 4.03 -3.85 -2.30
C VAL A 64 4.12 -2.34 -2.54
N ASN A 65 5.31 -1.74 -2.45
CA ASN A 65 5.52 -0.32 -2.78
C ASN A 65 5.11 -0.01 -4.22
N MET A 66 5.48 -0.86 -5.17
CA MET A 66 5.08 -0.73 -6.57
C MET A 66 3.57 -0.81 -6.75
N LEU A 67 2.88 -1.67 -5.99
CA LEU A 67 1.41 -1.74 -6.00
C LEU A 67 0.76 -0.43 -5.54
N TYR A 68 1.28 0.22 -4.49
CA TYR A 68 0.83 1.56 -4.10
C TYR A 68 1.17 2.62 -5.15
N PHE A 69 2.35 2.53 -5.78
CA PHE A 69 2.71 3.41 -6.87
C PHE A 69 1.75 3.28 -8.07
N ILE A 70 1.26 2.07 -8.39
CA ILE A 70 0.27 1.85 -9.45
C ILE A 70 -1.01 2.67 -9.21
N GLU A 71 -1.49 2.73 -7.95
CA GLU A 71 -2.62 3.57 -7.58
C GLU A 71 -2.32 5.05 -7.84
N VAL A 72 -1.16 5.54 -7.42
CA VAL A 72 -0.71 6.92 -7.67
C VAL A 72 -0.57 7.21 -9.17
N LEU A 73 -0.05 6.24 -9.95
CA LEU A 73 0.08 6.36 -11.40
C LEU A 73 -1.28 6.51 -12.06
N CYS A 74 -2.28 5.69 -11.67
CA CYS A 74 -3.64 5.78 -12.20
C CYS A 74 -4.27 7.15 -11.91
N GLU A 75 -4.17 7.63 -10.66
CA GLU A 75 -4.67 8.96 -10.29
C GLU A 75 -4.04 10.09 -11.09
N HIS A 76 -2.71 10.04 -11.24
CA HIS A 76 -1.98 11.04 -12.00
C HIS A 76 -2.30 10.97 -13.50
N SER A 77 -2.55 9.77 -14.03
CA SER A 77 -2.91 9.56 -15.42
C SER A 77 -4.27 10.19 -15.73
N VAL A 78 -5.27 9.94 -14.88
CA VAL A 78 -6.60 10.56 -15.01
C VAL A 78 -6.53 12.08 -14.84
N LYS A 79 -5.76 12.60 -13.88
CA LYS A 79 -5.54 14.05 -13.73
C LYS A 79 -4.86 14.69 -14.95
N ALA A 80 -4.17 13.90 -15.76
CA ALA A 80 -3.51 14.34 -17.00
C ALA A 80 -4.32 14.00 -18.27
N ASP A 81 -5.60 13.65 -18.11
CA ASP A 81 -6.52 13.25 -19.19
C ASP A 81 -5.95 12.12 -20.07
N TYR A 82 -5.25 11.17 -19.45
CA TYR A 82 -4.61 10.06 -20.13
C TYR A 82 -5.00 8.73 -19.50
N SER A 83 -5.56 7.82 -20.29
CA SER A 83 -6.13 6.54 -19.82
C SER A 83 -5.30 5.31 -20.16
N GLY A 84 -4.14 5.45 -20.82
CA GLY A 84 -3.34 4.29 -21.24
C GLY A 84 -2.90 3.43 -20.06
N TYR A 85 -2.35 4.03 -19.00
CA TYR A 85 -1.95 3.29 -17.80
C TYR A 85 -3.13 2.67 -17.05
N THR A 86 -4.28 3.35 -16.95
CA THR A 86 -5.47 2.77 -16.30
C THR A 86 -5.99 1.55 -17.06
N ASN A 87 -5.96 1.60 -18.40
CA ASN A 87 -6.40 0.49 -19.25
C ASN A 87 -5.46 -0.72 -19.15
N MET A 88 -4.14 -0.48 -19.16
CA MET A 88 -3.14 -1.54 -18.99
C MET A 88 -3.23 -2.19 -17.59
N ILE A 89 -3.39 -1.38 -16.54
CA ILE A 89 -3.59 -1.91 -15.17
C ILE A 89 -4.87 -2.75 -15.07
N GLN A 90 -5.98 -2.27 -15.63
CA GLN A 90 -7.24 -3.03 -15.67
C GLN A 90 -7.07 -4.36 -16.41
N ARG A 91 -6.31 -4.39 -17.51
CA ARG A 91 -6.03 -5.61 -18.30
C ARG A 91 -5.19 -6.62 -17.52
N ASP A 92 -4.14 -6.15 -16.85
CA ASP A 92 -3.08 -6.99 -16.28
C ASP A 92 -3.15 -7.11 -14.74
N ILE A 93 -4.29 -6.72 -14.12
CA ILE A 93 -4.42 -6.67 -12.66
C ILE A 93 -4.19 -8.02 -11.97
N LEU A 94 -4.63 -9.12 -12.59
CA LEU A 94 -4.41 -10.46 -12.06
C LEU A 94 -2.92 -10.82 -12.03
N GLN A 95 -2.18 -10.44 -13.06
CA GLN A 95 -0.72 -10.65 -13.12
C GLN A 95 0.00 -9.81 -12.08
N VAL A 96 -0.43 -8.56 -11.88
CA VAL A 96 0.11 -7.70 -10.81
C VAL A 96 -0.13 -8.32 -9.43
N VAL A 97 -1.36 -8.80 -9.16
CA VAL A 97 -1.71 -9.45 -7.89
C VAL A 97 -0.91 -10.72 -7.66
N ASP A 98 -0.77 -11.57 -8.67
CA ASP A 98 -0.01 -12.82 -8.57
C ASP A 98 1.48 -12.56 -8.27
N ALA A 99 2.06 -11.53 -8.87
CA ALA A 99 3.44 -11.13 -8.64
C ALA A 99 3.70 -10.57 -7.23
N VAL A 100 2.72 -9.88 -6.63
CA VAL A 100 2.84 -9.31 -5.28
C VAL A 100 2.47 -10.33 -4.19
N VAL A 101 1.64 -11.32 -4.52
CA VAL A 101 1.20 -12.37 -3.60
C VAL A 101 1.65 -13.73 -4.13
N PRO A 102 2.94 -14.07 -4.07
CA PRO A 102 3.41 -15.40 -4.47
C PRO A 102 2.80 -16.52 -3.61
N ASN A 103 2.91 -17.76 -4.07
CA ASN A 103 2.35 -18.94 -3.38
C ASN A 103 3.20 -19.38 -2.16
N ASP A 104 4.32 -18.72 -1.89
CA ASP A 104 5.17 -18.98 -0.74
C ASP A 104 4.66 -18.29 0.54
N SER A 105 5.35 -18.51 1.66
CA SER A 105 5.01 -17.89 2.94
C SER A 105 5.10 -16.36 2.95
N GLU A 106 5.84 -15.74 2.04
CA GLU A 106 5.97 -14.27 1.98
C GLU A 106 4.70 -13.62 1.39
N GLY A 107 4.06 -14.29 0.43
CA GLY A 107 2.80 -13.82 -0.14
C GLY A 107 1.67 -13.70 0.88
N ALA A 108 1.62 -14.58 1.88
CA ALA A 108 0.60 -14.56 2.94
C ALA A 108 0.52 -13.20 3.66
N ALA A 109 1.67 -12.58 3.93
CA ALA A 109 1.74 -11.29 4.61
C ALA A 109 1.23 -10.12 3.74
N ASN A 110 1.14 -10.30 2.42
CA ASN A 110 0.72 -9.27 1.47
C ASN A 110 -0.79 -9.30 1.18
N VAL A 111 -1.48 -10.42 1.43
CA VAL A 111 -2.90 -10.61 1.06
C VAL A 111 -3.79 -9.46 1.54
N GLY A 112 -3.71 -9.09 2.82
CA GLY A 112 -4.52 -8.01 3.40
C GLY A 112 -4.24 -6.65 2.76
N THR A 113 -2.97 -6.36 2.50
CA THR A 113 -2.53 -5.12 1.85
C THR A 113 -3.01 -5.05 0.40
N VAL A 114 -2.85 -6.13 -0.37
CA VAL A 114 -3.31 -6.19 -1.77
C VAL A 114 -4.82 -6.02 -1.83
N ARG A 115 -5.59 -6.75 -1.01
CA ARG A 115 -7.05 -6.63 -0.95
C ARG A 115 -7.49 -5.17 -0.77
N LYS A 116 -6.85 -4.46 0.16
CA LYS A 116 -7.13 -3.04 0.42
C LYS A 116 -6.80 -2.14 -0.77
N VAL A 117 -5.63 -2.30 -1.40
CA VAL A 117 -5.25 -1.46 -2.54
C VAL A 117 -6.16 -1.70 -3.74
N ILE A 118 -6.50 -2.95 -4.05
CA ILE A 118 -7.42 -3.27 -5.16
C ILE A 118 -8.82 -2.70 -4.88
N GLN A 119 -9.31 -2.77 -3.64
CA GLN A 119 -10.57 -2.13 -3.25
C GLN A 119 -10.54 -0.62 -3.48
N ASN A 120 -9.41 0.04 -3.17
CA ASN A 120 -9.25 1.47 -3.46
C ASN A 120 -9.26 1.75 -4.97
N LEU A 121 -8.53 0.96 -5.77
CA LEU A 121 -8.53 1.09 -7.24
C LEU A 121 -9.94 0.95 -7.80
N ARG A 122 -10.72 -0.01 -7.30
CA ARG A 122 -12.13 -0.19 -7.67
C ARG A 122 -12.99 0.99 -7.26
N SER A 123 -12.86 1.49 -6.03
CA SER A 123 -13.63 2.67 -5.57
C SER A 123 -13.33 3.93 -6.39
N LYS A 124 -12.13 4.01 -6.97
CA LYS A 124 -11.70 5.10 -7.86
C LYS A 124 -12.04 4.85 -9.33
N GLY A 125 -12.63 3.71 -9.66
CA GLY A 125 -13.04 3.35 -11.02
C GLY A 125 -11.91 2.89 -11.95
N PHE A 126 -10.72 2.58 -11.42
CA PHE A 126 -9.61 2.05 -12.22
C PHE A 126 -9.71 0.55 -12.47
N VAL A 127 -10.48 -0.16 -11.64
CA VAL A 127 -10.75 -1.61 -11.76
C VAL A 127 -12.27 -1.83 -11.72
N ASN A 128 -12.78 -2.62 -12.65
CA ASN A 128 -14.19 -2.96 -12.76
C ASN A 128 -14.59 -4.09 -11.77
N GLU A 129 -15.90 -4.28 -11.58
CA GLU A 129 -16.45 -5.26 -10.63
C GLU A 129 -16.02 -6.69 -10.97
N ARG A 130 -16.03 -7.06 -12.25
CA ARG A 130 -15.65 -8.40 -12.70
C ARG A 130 -14.21 -8.75 -12.31
N SER A 131 -13.27 -7.84 -12.55
CA SER A 131 -11.88 -8.04 -12.18
C SER A 131 -11.68 -8.01 -10.66
N MET A 132 -12.50 -7.25 -9.92
CA MET A 132 -12.51 -7.30 -8.45
C MET A 132 -12.95 -8.67 -7.94
N ASP A 133 -13.98 -9.28 -8.54
CA ASP A 133 -14.44 -10.62 -8.19
C ASP A 133 -13.35 -11.68 -8.49
N GLU A 134 -12.73 -11.60 -9.68
CA GLU A 134 -11.64 -12.49 -10.08
C GLU A 134 -10.43 -12.38 -9.13
N VAL A 135 -10.02 -11.16 -8.77
CA VAL A 135 -8.94 -10.93 -7.79
C VAL A 135 -9.32 -11.44 -6.40
N THR A 136 -10.56 -11.22 -5.97
CA THR A 136 -11.04 -11.67 -4.65
C THR A 136 -11.01 -13.18 -4.55
N ALA A 137 -11.45 -13.89 -5.60
CA ALA A 137 -11.38 -15.34 -5.67
C ALA A 137 -9.92 -15.84 -5.64
N LEU A 138 -9.02 -15.22 -6.41
CA LEU A 138 -7.60 -15.56 -6.42
C LEU A 138 -6.95 -15.38 -5.04
N LEU A 139 -7.23 -14.26 -4.36
CA LEU A 139 -6.70 -14.01 -3.03
C LEU A 139 -7.24 -14.99 -1.98
N ALA A 140 -8.51 -15.38 -2.07
CA ALA A 140 -9.10 -16.37 -1.17
C ALA A 140 -8.48 -17.77 -1.38
N GLU A 141 -8.21 -18.16 -2.62
CA GLU A 141 -7.50 -19.40 -2.94
C GLU A 141 -6.07 -19.39 -2.38
N LYS A 142 -5.33 -18.30 -2.60
CA LYS A 142 -3.97 -18.12 -2.06
C LYS A 142 -3.98 -18.20 -0.54
N GLU A 143 -4.85 -17.45 0.13
CA GLU A 143 -4.98 -17.44 1.59
C GLU A 143 -5.26 -18.84 2.16
N ARG A 144 -6.09 -19.64 1.48
CA ARG A 144 -6.30 -21.05 1.83
C ARG A 144 -5.02 -21.87 1.67
N GLY A 145 -4.32 -21.75 0.54
CA GLY A 145 -3.04 -22.45 0.29
C GLY A 145 -1.96 -22.08 1.29
N HIS A 146 -1.84 -20.80 1.64
CA HIS A 146 -0.92 -20.32 2.68
C HIS A 146 -1.26 -20.93 4.04
N ARG A 147 -2.53 -20.94 4.43
CA ARG A 147 -2.97 -21.56 5.69
C ARG A 147 -2.69 -23.05 5.73
N GLU A 148 -2.91 -23.77 4.63
CA GLU A 148 -2.58 -25.19 4.50
C GLU A 148 -1.06 -25.41 4.61
N SER A 149 -0.23 -24.56 4.01
CA SER A 149 1.23 -24.65 4.09
C SER A 149 1.79 -24.43 5.51
N ILE A 150 1.14 -23.55 6.29
CA ILE A 150 1.51 -23.28 7.69
C ILE A 150 0.99 -24.39 8.61
N ALA A 151 -0.20 -24.94 8.32
CA ALA A 151 -0.84 -25.99 9.12
C ALA A 151 -0.28 -27.39 8.84
N SER A 152 0.36 -27.60 7.68
CA SER A 152 0.99 -28.87 7.34
C SER A 152 2.23 -29.08 8.21
N PRO A 153 2.30 -30.15 9.03
CA PRO A 153 3.49 -30.50 9.81
C PRO A 153 4.59 -31.01 8.86
N ALA A 154 5.19 -30.13 8.07
CA ALA A 154 6.33 -30.48 7.25
C ALA A 154 7.57 -30.51 8.16
N GLU A 155 8.02 -31.72 8.45
CA GLU A 155 9.32 -32.10 9.04
C GLU A 155 9.99 -31.00 9.84
N SER A 156 9.66 -30.97 11.13
CA SER A 156 10.70 -30.68 12.08
C SER A 156 11.84 -31.68 11.83
N VAL A 157 12.86 -31.25 11.09
CA VAL A 157 14.22 -31.80 11.16
C VAL A 157 14.71 -31.47 12.58
N TYR A 158 14.11 -32.10 13.58
CA TYR A 158 14.76 -32.37 14.84
C TYR A 158 15.77 -33.45 14.47
N ASP A 159 16.98 -32.99 14.19
CA ASP A 159 18.18 -33.78 14.38
C ASP A 159 18.17 -34.15 15.88
N ASP A 160 17.55 -35.30 16.16
CA ASP A 160 17.58 -35.98 17.44
C ASP A 160 18.92 -36.71 17.51
N ASP A 161 20.00 -35.95 17.68
CA ASP A 161 21.30 -36.50 18.07
C ASP A 161 21.96 -35.57 19.12
N ASP A 162 21.87 -36.09 20.33
CA ASP A 162 22.76 -35.96 21.48
C ASP A 162 22.80 -34.69 22.35
N GLU A 163 22.77 -35.01 23.65
CA GLU A 163 22.52 -34.18 24.83
C GLU A 163 23.73 -33.30 25.22
N GLU A 164 23.53 -31.99 25.39
CA GLU A 164 24.36 -31.18 26.29
C GLU A 164 23.50 -30.27 27.20
N PRO A 165 23.70 -30.31 28.53
CA PRO A 165 22.96 -29.49 29.48
C PRO A 165 23.64 -28.11 29.61
N GLY A 166 23.25 -27.18 28.75
CA GLY A 166 23.78 -25.81 28.73
C GLY A 166 22.85 -24.84 28.00
N ASN A 167 21.67 -24.64 28.57
CA ASN A 167 20.59 -23.82 28.01
C ASN A 167 20.95 -22.33 27.89
N GLU A 168 21.32 -21.89 26.68
CA GLU A 168 21.08 -20.52 26.19
C GLU A 168 20.33 -20.60 24.85
N GLY A 169 19.00 -20.58 24.95
CA GLY A 169 18.06 -20.07 23.94
C GLY A 169 18.43 -20.25 22.46
N ARG A 170 18.28 -21.48 21.94
CA ARG A 170 18.37 -21.76 20.50
C ARG A 170 17.16 -21.13 19.79
N ASN A 171 17.26 -19.83 19.53
CA ASN A 171 16.29 -19.07 18.74
C ASN A 171 16.23 -19.73 17.35
N PRO A 172 15.05 -20.10 16.82
CA PRO A 172 14.97 -20.66 15.47
C PRO A 172 15.61 -19.68 14.49
N LYS A 173 16.51 -20.16 13.61
CA LYS A 173 17.21 -19.34 12.61
C LYS A 173 16.16 -18.54 11.83
N ARG A 174 16.09 -17.23 12.08
CA ARG A 174 15.17 -16.33 11.36
C ARG A 174 15.51 -16.40 9.88
N LYS A 175 14.50 -16.63 9.03
CA LYS A 175 14.66 -16.70 7.58
C LYS A 175 15.09 -15.38 6.95
N PHE A 176 14.91 -14.26 7.65
CA PHE A 176 15.23 -12.91 7.19
C PHE A 176 16.14 -12.20 8.17
N ASP A 177 16.96 -11.29 7.63
CA ASP A 177 17.75 -10.35 8.41
C ASP A 177 16.84 -9.36 9.16
N ASP A 178 17.19 -9.03 10.39
CA ASP A 178 16.42 -8.14 11.27
C ASP A 178 16.28 -6.74 10.66
N SER A 179 17.28 -6.29 9.89
CA SER A 179 17.25 -5.03 9.15
C SER A 179 16.08 -4.96 8.15
N ILE A 180 15.84 -6.04 7.41
CA ILE A 180 14.77 -6.13 6.41
C ILE A 180 13.40 -6.07 7.10
N ILE A 181 13.26 -6.78 8.23
CA ILE A 181 12.03 -6.78 9.02
C ILE A 181 11.75 -5.37 9.56
N GLN A 182 12.75 -4.71 10.14
CA GLN A 182 12.61 -3.34 10.65
C GLN A 182 12.23 -2.35 9.56
N GLN A 183 12.87 -2.44 8.39
CA GLN A 183 12.53 -1.59 7.25
C GLN A 183 11.07 -1.78 6.84
N ARG A 184 10.60 -3.03 6.74
CA ARG A 184 9.20 -3.33 6.41
C ARG A 184 8.24 -2.77 7.45
N MET A 185 8.55 -2.93 8.74
CA MET A 185 7.73 -2.39 9.82
C MET A 185 7.63 -0.86 9.77
N GLU A 186 8.74 -0.17 9.50
CA GLU A 186 8.76 1.28 9.40
C GLU A 186 7.99 1.77 8.18
N GLU A 187 8.13 1.10 7.04
CA GLU A 187 7.35 1.41 5.85
C GLU A 187 5.85 1.20 6.05
N ASP A 188 5.44 0.14 6.76
CA ASP A 188 4.02 -0.09 7.08
C ASP A 188 3.47 0.93 8.09
N ARG A 189 4.28 1.39 9.05
CA ARG A 189 3.92 2.50 9.95
C ARG A 189 3.69 3.78 9.15
N GLU A 190 4.58 4.06 8.22
CA GLU A 190 4.51 5.23 7.37
C GLU A 190 3.28 5.18 6.45
N ARG A 191 2.93 4.02 5.86
CA ARG A 191 1.66 3.84 5.13
C ARG A 191 0.43 4.14 5.98
N HIS A 192 0.39 3.60 7.21
CA HIS A 192 -0.72 3.80 8.13
C HIS A 192 -0.85 5.25 8.58
N LYS A 193 0.28 5.92 8.81
CA LYS A 193 0.33 7.35 9.10
C LYS A 193 -0.33 8.14 7.97
N ARG A 194 0.06 7.88 6.71
CA ARG A 194 -0.52 8.57 5.55
C ARG A 194 -2.01 8.37 5.35
N LEU A 195 -2.51 7.16 5.58
CA LEU A 195 -3.94 6.89 5.52
C LEU A 195 -4.73 7.82 6.46
N ARG A 196 -4.11 8.24 7.57
CA ARG A 196 -4.72 9.10 8.58
C ARG A 196 -4.47 10.59 8.38
N GLU A 197 -3.53 10.99 7.52
CA GLU A 197 -3.14 12.40 7.32
C GLU A 197 -4.30 13.28 6.84
N ASN A 198 -5.25 12.73 6.08
CA ASN A 198 -6.36 13.50 5.52
C ASN A 198 -7.72 13.21 6.19
N ILE A 199 -7.76 12.42 7.28
CA ILE A 199 -9.04 12.07 7.94
C ILE A 199 -9.73 13.31 8.52
N TRP A 200 -8.94 14.25 9.05
CA TRP A 200 -9.45 15.49 9.63
C TRP A 200 -9.75 16.56 8.57
N ALA A 201 -9.29 16.40 7.32
CA ALA A 201 -9.54 17.37 6.27
C ALA A 201 -11.04 17.50 5.99
N ILE A 202 -11.48 18.74 5.75
CA ILE A 202 -12.85 19.08 5.40
C ILE A 202 -12.79 19.75 4.02
N PRO A 203 -13.63 19.34 3.04
CA PRO A 203 -13.64 19.97 1.73
C PRO A 203 -14.12 21.42 1.83
N VAL A 204 -13.68 22.24 0.89
CA VAL A 204 -14.15 23.64 0.80
C VAL A 204 -15.65 23.63 0.50
N PRO A 205 -16.47 24.42 1.21
CA PRO A 205 -17.89 24.53 0.91
C PRO A 205 -18.10 25.04 -0.52
N GLU A 206 -18.99 24.39 -1.27
CA GLU A 206 -19.43 24.87 -2.58
C GLU A 206 -20.71 25.72 -2.44
N ASP A 207 -20.82 26.76 -3.25
CA ASP A 207 -21.97 27.66 -3.22
C ASP A 207 -23.28 26.91 -3.49
N GLY A 208 -24.22 27.00 -2.55
CA GLY A 208 -25.55 26.39 -2.68
C GLY A 208 -25.66 24.94 -2.21
N LEU A 209 -24.58 24.32 -1.70
CA LEU A 209 -24.62 23.02 -1.03
C LEU A 209 -24.57 23.14 0.50
N PRO A 210 -25.03 22.12 1.26
CA PRO A 210 -24.89 22.08 2.72
C PRO A 210 -23.42 22.20 3.16
N ASN A 211 -23.19 22.85 4.30
CA ASN A 211 -21.83 23.05 4.80
C ASN A 211 -21.21 21.68 5.18
N PRO A 212 -20.13 21.24 4.50
CA PRO A 212 -19.53 19.94 4.75
C PRO A 212 -18.93 19.80 6.16
N GLU A 213 -18.52 20.89 6.80
CA GLU A 213 -18.05 20.88 8.18
C GLU A 213 -19.18 20.54 9.16
N PHE A 214 -20.35 21.15 8.94
CA PHE A 214 -21.53 20.92 9.77
C PHE A 214 -22.04 19.48 9.63
N GLU A 215 -22.25 19.01 8.40
CA GLU A 215 -22.76 17.65 8.14
C GLU A 215 -21.83 16.58 8.73
N LYS A 216 -20.52 16.71 8.51
CA LYS A 216 -19.53 15.80 9.10
C LYS A 216 -19.57 15.82 10.63
N SER A 217 -19.68 17.00 11.23
CA SER A 217 -19.75 17.13 12.68
C SER A 217 -21.04 16.54 13.23
N TRP A 218 -22.17 16.76 12.54
CA TRP A 218 -23.48 16.27 12.93
C TRP A 218 -23.55 14.74 12.87
N ASP A 219 -22.98 14.12 11.84
CA ASP A 219 -22.95 12.66 11.72
C ASP A 219 -21.99 11.99 12.71
N GLN A 220 -20.97 12.71 13.16
CA GLN A 220 -19.91 12.18 14.04
C GLN A 220 -20.08 12.57 15.50
N VAL A 221 -21.02 13.47 15.82
CA VAL A 221 -21.24 13.89 17.19
C VAL A 221 -21.73 12.71 18.03
N SER A 222 -21.05 12.46 19.14
CA SER A 222 -21.51 11.52 20.16
C SER A 222 -22.45 12.21 21.14
N ASP A 223 -23.24 11.42 21.86
CA ASP A 223 -23.96 11.92 23.03
C ASP A 223 -22.98 12.46 24.08
N LEU A 224 -23.45 13.43 24.87
CA LEU A 224 -22.69 13.98 25.99
C LEU A 224 -22.35 12.90 27.01
N ASN A 225 -21.08 12.85 27.43
CA ASN A 225 -20.56 11.92 28.41
C ASN A 225 -19.91 12.64 29.60
N GLU A 226 -19.35 11.85 30.53
CA GLU A 226 -18.72 12.37 31.75
C GLU A 226 -17.48 13.22 31.47
N ASP A 227 -16.65 12.80 30.50
CA ASP A 227 -15.43 13.52 30.08
C ASP A 227 -15.80 14.91 29.54
N ASP A 228 -16.90 15.04 28.78
CA ASP A 228 -17.40 16.33 28.30
C ASP A 228 -17.73 17.28 29.46
N TYR A 229 -18.43 16.79 30.48
CA TYR A 229 -18.74 17.58 31.67
C TYR A 229 -17.50 17.96 32.48
N GLU A 230 -16.48 17.09 32.52
CA GLU A 230 -15.21 17.37 33.14
C GLU A 230 -14.49 18.53 32.43
N ILE A 231 -14.35 18.44 31.10
CA ILE A 231 -13.77 19.50 30.26
C ILE A 231 -14.51 20.83 30.49
N MET A 232 -15.84 20.83 30.49
CA MET A 232 -16.64 22.05 30.74
C MET A 232 -16.39 22.66 32.13
N ARG A 233 -16.18 21.83 33.16
CA ARG A 233 -15.87 22.31 34.51
C ARG A 233 -14.46 22.89 34.58
N GLU A 234 -13.48 22.23 33.95
CA GLU A 234 -12.08 22.69 33.91
C GLU A 234 -11.96 24.04 33.19
N GLU A 235 -12.58 24.19 32.01
CA GLU A 235 -12.60 25.46 31.26
C GLU A 235 -13.21 26.61 32.08
N ASN A 236 -14.31 26.34 32.81
CA ASN A 236 -14.92 27.33 33.71
C ASN A 236 -14.00 27.72 34.87
N GLN A 237 -13.22 26.78 35.42
CA GLN A 237 -12.24 27.06 36.47
C GLN A 237 -11.08 27.90 35.94
N ILE A 238 -10.58 27.61 34.74
CA ILE A 238 -9.53 28.38 34.06
C ILE A 238 -9.99 29.83 33.86
N LEU A 239 -11.21 30.02 33.33
CA LEU A 239 -11.79 31.35 33.16
C LEU A 239 -11.87 32.10 34.49
N ALA A 240 -12.40 31.46 35.54
CA ALA A 240 -12.52 32.07 36.86
C ALA A 240 -11.16 32.50 37.44
N ALA A 241 -10.12 31.69 37.23
CA ALA A 241 -8.76 32.00 37.67
C ALA A 241 -8.11 33.13 36.84
N SER A 242 -8.48 33.29 35.56
CA SER A 242 -7.91 34.33 34.67
C SER A 242 -8.43 35.74 34.93
N ILE A 243 -9.54 35.89 35.66
CA ILE A 243 -10.21 37.17 35.94
C ILE A 243 -9.65 37.84 37.22
N VAL A 244 -8.83 37.11 37.99
CA VAL A 244 -8.15 37.58 39.22
C VAL A 244 -6.74 38.08 38.91
#